data_AF-A0A7S2XV33-F1
#
_entry.id   AF-A0A7S2XV33-F1
#
_cell.length_a   1.000
_cell.length_b   1.000
_cell.length_c   1.000
_cell.angle_alpha   90.00
_cell.angle_beta   90.00
_cell.angle_gamma   90.00
#
_symmetry.space_group_name_H-M   'P 1'
#
loop_
_entity.id
_entity.type
_entity.pdbx_description
1 polymer ?
#
loop_
_entity_poly.entity_id
_entity_poly.type
_entity_poly.pdbx_seq_one_letter_code
_entity_poly.pdbx_strand_id
1 'polypeptide(L)'
;DEKSPIELLQIVNDVFAAMDPSLSNIDVRDEPEEMRGQRMLAFLQMLKFRIPDVNQDAFVEGLMYGEKSVVYPILHWMLQRLPMLQKRAYLARFLFPIDVPAEYLQDETLSEIYSRYKELQNEFKTV
;
A
#
# COMPACT_ATOMS: atom_id res chain seq x y z
N ASP A 1 -11.25 4.42 -23.41
CA ASP A 1 -12.23 4.56 -22.31
C ASP A 1 -13.16 3.34 -22.13
N GLU A 2 -12.80 2.18 -22.69
CA GLU A 2 -13.68 1.01 -22.80
C GLU A 2 -13.66 0.06 -21.58
N LYS A 3 -12.70 0.24 -20.66
CA LYS A 3 -12.57 -0.61 -19.48
C LYS A 3 -13.68 -0.34 -18.47
N SER A 4 -14.30 -1.41 -17.98
CA SER A 4 -15.24 -1.37 -16.86
C SER A 4 -14.52 -1.00 -15.55
N PRO A 5 -15.24 -0.52 -14.53
CA PRO A 5 -14.63 -0.13 -13.26
C PRO A 5 -13.81 -1.25 -12.61
N ILE A 6 -14.31 -2.50 -12.64
CA ILE A 6 -13.60 -3.64 -12.07
C ILE A 6 -12.31 -3.98 -12.84
N GLU A 7 -12.30 -3.84 -14.17
CA GLU A 7 -11.09 -4.01 -14.97
C GLU A 7 -10.06 -2.90 -14.69
N LEU A 8 -10.52 -1.67 -14.41
CA LEU A 8 -9.63 -0.59 -14.00
C LEU A 8 -8.99 -0.89 -12.64
N LEU A 9 -9.75 -1.45 -11.70
CA LEU A 9 -9.20 -1.88 -10.41
C LEU A 9 -8.19 -3.01 -10.56
N GLN A 10 -8.43 -3.97 -11.47
CA GLN A 10 -7.44 -5.00 -11.77
C GLN A 10 -6.16 -4.38 -12.33
N ILE A 11 -6.24 -3.41 -13.26
CA ILE A 11 -5.07 -2.71 -13.78
C ILE A 11 -4.30 -2.00 -12.65
N VAL A 12 -4.99 -1.36 -11.71
CA VAL A 12 -4.34 -0.76 -10.54
C VAL A 12 -3.63 -1.84 -9.71
N ASN A 13 -4.27 -2.98 -9.46
CA ASN A 13 -3.67 -4.10 -8.75
C ASN A 13 -2.44 -4.66 -9.48
N ASP A 14 -2.48 -4.78 -10.81
CA ASP A 14 -1.36 -5.27 -11.62
C ASP A 14 -0.17 -4.29 -11.54
N VAL A 15 -0.43 -2.99 -11.51
CA VAL A 15 0.60 -1.97 -11.29
C VAL A 15 1.16 -2.06 -9.87
N PHE A 16 0.33 -2.34 -8.86
CA PHE A 16 0.81 -2.64 -7.51
C PHE A 16 1.67 -3.91 -7.48
N ALA A 17 1.28 -4.96 -8.19
CA ALA A 17 2.03 -6.22 -8.29
C ALA A 17 3.41 -6.05 -8.95
N ALA A 18 3.53 -5.10 -9.89
CA ALA A 18 4.83 -4.71 -10.45
C ALA A 18 5.76 -4.02 -9.43
N MET A 19 5.24 -3.57 -8.29
CA MET A 19 6.00 -2.98 -7.18
C MET A 19 6.17 -3.93 -6.00
N ASP A 20 5.17 -4.76 -5.73
CA ASP A 20 5.15 -5.78 -4.69
C ASP A 20 4.61 -7.11 -5.25
N PRO A 21 5.50 -8.08 -5.55
CA PRO A 21 5.12 -9.36 -6.14
C PRO A 21 4.13 -10.19 -5.30
N SER A 22 3.97 -9.90 -4.00
CA SER A 22 2.95 -10.58 -3.18
C SER A 22 1.51 -10.33 -3.65
N LEU A 23 1.30 -9.28 -4.47
CA LEU A 23 0.00 -8.88 -5.00
C LEU A 23 -0.31 -9.47 -6.39
N SER A 24 0.60 -10.24 -6.99
CA SER A 24 0.48 -10.69 -8.39
C SER A 24 -0.62 -11.72 -8.66
N ASN A 25 -1.07 -12.44 -7.64
CA ASN A 25 -2.05 -13.53 -7.77
C ASN A 25 -3.42 -13.15 -7.23
N ILE A 26 -3.70 -11.86 -7.11
CA ILE A 26 -4.98 -11.35 -6.62
C ILE A 26 -5.85 -10.99 -7.83
N ASP A 27 -6.96 -11.71 -8.00
CA ASP A 27 -8.08 -11.26 -8.83
C ASP A 27 -8.99 -10.39 -7.96
N VAL A 28 -9.17 -9.14 -8.36
CA VAL A 28 -9.98 -8.16 -7.62
C VAL A 28 -11.46 -8.52 -7.53
N ARG A 29 -11.93 -9.48 -8.34
CA ARG A 29 -13.30 -10.01 -8.33
C ARG A 29 -13.54 -11.03 -7.21
N ASP A 30 -12.48 -11.65 -6.73
CA ASP A 30 -12.55 -12.65 -5.65
C ASP A 30 -12.50 -12.00 -4.26
N GLU A 31 -12.35 -10.67 -4.21
CA GLU A 31 -12.34 -9.88 -2.97
C GLU A 31 -13.66 -9.13 -2.77
N PRO A 32 -14.21 -9.12 -1.54
CA PRO A 32 -15.25 -8.17 -1.17
C PRO A 32 -14.81 -6.73 -1.41
N GLU A 33 -15.71 -5.88 -1.91
CA GLU A 33 -15.39 -4.53 -2.37
C GLU A 33 -14.72 -3.68 -1.27
N GLU A 34 -15.23 -3.77 -0.05
CA GLU A 34 -14.68 -3.06 1.12
C GLU A 34 -13.26 -3.51 1.45
N MET A 35 -13.00 -4.82 1.47
CA MET A 35 -11.67 -5.37 1.75
C MET A 35 -10.67 -4.98 0.66
N ARG A 36 -11.08 -5.08 -0.61
CA ARG A 36 -10.28 -4.62 -1.75
C ARG A 36 -9.95 -3.13 -1.64
N GLY A 37 -10.96 -2.29 -1.41
CA GLY A 37 -10.80 -0.84 -1.28
C GLY A 37 -9.84 -0.46 -0.16
N GLN A 38 -9.99 -1.08 1.02
CA GLN A 38 -9.10 -0.87 2.16
C GLN A 38 -7.65 -1.30 1.85
N ARG A 39 -7.46 -2.47 1.24
CA ARG A 39 -6.12 -2.96 0.85
C ARG A 39 -5.45 -2.00 -0.13
N MET A 40 -6.17 -1.56 -1.16
CA MET A 40 -5.66 -0.64 -2.17
C MET A 40 -5.34 0.73 -1.56
N LEU A 41 -6.21 1.25 -0.68
CA LEU A 41 -5.97 2.50 0.05
C LEU A 41 -4.72 2.42 0.93
N ALA A 42 -4.56 1.33 1.69
CA ALA A 42 -3.41 1.12 2.56
C ALA A 42 -2.10 1.08 1.75
N PHE A 43 -2.11 0.42 0.58
CA PHE A 43 -0.96 0.38 -0.30
C PHE A 43 -0.63 1.78 -0.86
N LEU A 44 -1.62 2.56 -1.27
CA LEU A 44 -1.43 3.95 -1.70
C LEU A 44 -0.84 4.83 -0.59
N GLN A 45 -1.31 4.69 0.65
CA GLN A 45 -0.78 5.39 1.81
C GLN A 45 0.67 5.00 2.12
N MET A 46 1.00 3.71 2.02
CA MET A 46 2.37 3.20 2.15
C MET A 46 3.28 3.83 1.08
N LEU A 47 2.80 3.92 -0.17
CA LEU A 47 3.48 4.59 -1.26
C LEU A 47 3.57 6.12 -1.11
N LYS A 48 2.92 6.70 -0.08
CA LYS A 48 2.79 8.14 0.16
C LYS A 48 2.08 8.87 -0.97
N PHE A 49 1.09 8.21 -1.58
CA PHE A 49 0.11 8.89 -2.42
C PHE A 49 -0.67 9.89 -1.57
N ARG A 50 -0.91 11.10 -2.11
CA ARG A 50 -1.66 12.13 -1.41
C ARG A 50 -3.15 11.88 -1.58
N ILE A 51 -3.79 11.44 -0.50
CA ILE A 51 -5.25 11.36 -0.41
C ILE A 51 -5.81 12.78 -0.29
N PRO A 52 -6.91 13.13 -0.99
CA PRO A 52 -7.55 14.43 -0.84
C PRO A 52 -8.00 14.68 0.61
N ASP A 53 -7.63 15.83 1.17
CA ASP A 53 -8.01 16.23 2.53
C ASP A 53 -9.52 16.57 2.62
N VAL A 54 -10.10 17.01 1.49
CA VAL A 54 -11.53 17.30 1.33
C VAL A 54 -12.17 16.16 0.54
N ASN A 55 -13.35 15.70 0.98
CA ASN A 55 -14.09 14.59 0.37
C ASN A 55 -13.32 13.26 0.38
N GLN A 56 -12.60 12.98 1.47
CA GLN A 56 -11.90 11.72 1.65
C GLN A 56 -12.85 10.52 1.50
N ASP A 57 -14.05 10.58 2.07
CA ASP A 57 -15.04 9.50 1.96
C ASP A 57 -15.41 9.20 0.50
N ALA A 58 -15.63 10.25 -0.30
CA ALA A 58 -15.92 10.11 -1.72
C ALA A 58 -14.72 9.55 -2.52
N PHE A 59 -13.49 9.89 -2.13
CA PHE A 59 -12.30 9.29 -2.72
C PHE A 59 -12.20 7.79 -2.41
N VAL A 60 -12.46 7.41 -1.16
CA VAL A 60 -12.44 6.01 -0.71
C VAL A 60 -13.53 5.20 -1.43
N GLU A 61 -14.75 5.75 -1.51
CA GLU A 61 -15.86 5.15 -2.24
C GLU A 61 -15.54 5.00 -3.74
N GLY A 62 -15.01 6.06 -4.36
CA GLY A 62 -14.62 6.02 -5.77
C GLY A 62 -13.50 5.02 -6.05
N LEU A 63 -12.56 4.83 -5.13
CA LEU A 63 -11.55 3.77 -5.22
C LEU A 63 -12.17 2.37 -5.06
N MET A 64 -13.12 2.21 -4.14
CA MET A 64 -13.79 0.94 -3.88
C MET A 64 -14.56 0.42 -5.12
N TYR A 65 -15.21 1.33 -5.84
CA TYR A 65 -16.04 1.02 -7.01
C TYR A 65 -15.35 1.26 -8.35
N GLY A 66 -14.09 1.73 -8.38
CA GLY A 66 -13.34 1.91 -9.62
C GLY A 66 -13.77 3.11 -10.46
N GLU A 67 -14.20 4.19 -9.81
CA GLU A 67 -14.56 5.43 -10.49
C GLU A 67 -13.38 6.00 -11.28
N LYS A 68 -13.62 6.29 -12.57
CA LYS A 68 -12.59 6.80 -13.49
C LYS A 68 -11.94 8.09 -13.00
N SER A 69 -12.74 8.98 -12.40
CA SER A 69 -12.31 10.25 -11.78
C SER A 69 -11.26 10.04 -10.67
N VAL A 70 -11.26 8.89 -10.00
CA VAL A 70 -10.34 8.52 -8.92
C VAL A 70 -9.19 7.65 -9.44
N VAL A 71 -9.49 6.63 -10.24
CA VAL A 71 -8.51 5.64 -10.69
C VAL A 71 -7.51 6.22 -11.70
N TYR A 72 -7.95 7.08 -12.63
CA TYR A 72 -7.04 7.63 -13.64
C TYR A 72 -5.94 8.52 -13.03
N PRO A 73 -6.24 9.45 -12.09
CA PRO A 73 -5.19 10.18 -11.37
C PRO A 73 -4.21 9.28 -10.61
N ILE A 74 -4.70 8.20 -9.99
CA ILE A 74 -3.86 7.22 -9.29
C ILE A 74 -2.88 6.55 -10.27
N LEU A 75 -3.39 6.00 -11.38
CA LEU A 75 -2.58 5.36 -12.41
C LEU A 75 -1.57 6.34 -13.02
N HIS A 76 -2.03 7.55 -13.36
CA HIS A 76 -1.15 8.61 -13.89
C HIS A 76 -0.01 8.92 -12.92
N TRP A 77 -0.33 9.11 -11.63
CA TRP A 77 0.66 9.40 -10.61
C TRP A 77 1.67 8.26 -10.45
N MET A 78 1.22 7.00 -10.42
CA MET A 78 2.10 5.84 -10.23
C MET A 78 3.04 5.64 -11.41
N LEU A 79 2.48 5.63 -12.63
CA LEU A 79 3.23 5.29 -13.84
C LEU A 79 4.30 6.34 -14.16
N GLN A 80 4.06 7.62 -13.85
CA GLN A 80 5.06 8.68 -14.02
C GLN A 80 6.32 8.50 -13.16
N ARG A 81 6.23 7.73 -12.07
CA ARG A 81 7.31 7.61 -11.08
C ARG A 81 7.56 6.17 -10.65
N LEU A 82 7.21 5.21 -11.51
CA LEU A 82 7.20 3.78 -11.20
C LEU A 82 8.53 3.26 -10.62
N PRO A 83 9.73 3.58 -11.17
CA PRO A 83 10.99 3.10 -10.60
C PRO A 83 11.23 3.57 -9.15
N MET A 84 10.83 4.81 -8.84
CA MET A 84 10.94 5.35 -7.49
C MET A 84 9.97 4.65 -6.52
N LEU A 85 8.75 4.34 -6.98
CA LEU A 85 7.76 3.63 -6.16
C LEU A 85 8.12 2.18 -5.94
N GLN A 86 8.72 1.51 -6.93
CA GLN A 86 9.28 0.15 -6.75
C GLN A 86 10.33 0.13 -5.63
N LYS A 87 11.27 1.09 -5.65
CA LYS A 87 12.25 1.21 -4.55
C LYS A 87 11.56 1.47 -3.21
N ARG A 88 10.53 2.33 -3.18
CA ARG A 88 9.76 2.61 -1.95
C ARG A 88 9.04 1.36 -1.43
N ALA A 89 8.33 0.63 -2.27
CA ALA A 89 7.62 -0.59 -1.90
C ALA A 89 8.58 -1.65 -1.37
N TYR A 90 9.71 -1.83 -2.06
CA TYR A 90 10.78 -2.73 -1.61
C TYR A 90 11.30 -2.36 -0.21
N LEU A 91 11.62 -1.08 0.02
CA LEU A 91 12.09 -0.61 1.33
C LEU A 91 11.00 -0.73 2.40
N ALA A 92 9.74 -0.44 2.08
CA ALA A 92 8.63 -0.52 3.02
C ALA A 92 8.48 -1.93 3.61
N ARG A 93 8.68 -2.99 2.81
CA ARG A 93 8.66 -4.37 3.30
C ARG A 93 9.59 -4.61 4.50
N PHE A 94 10.71 -3.90 4.57
CA PHE A 94 11.73 -4.09 5.61
C PHE A 94 11.72 -2.99 6.67
N LEU A 95 11.27 -1.78 6.31
CA LEU A 95 11.43 -0.58 7.13
C LEU A 95 10.11 -0.01 7.64
N PHE A 96 8.96 -0.52 7.18
CA PHE A 96 7.68 -0.06 7.70
C PHE A 96 7.60 -0.38 9.20
N PRO A 97 7.24 0.59 10.05
CA PRO A 97 7.24 0.38 11.49
C PRO A 97 6.15 -0.62 11.86
N ILE A 98 6.52 -1.60 12.69
CA ILE A 98 5.56 -2.38 13.44
C ILE A 98 5.25 -1.57 14.69
N ASP A 99 3.99 -1.21 14.87
CA ASP A 99 3.53 -0.51 16.07
C ASP A 99 3.24 -1.54 17.15
N VAL A 100 4.15 -1.66 18.12
CA VAL A 100 4.02 -2.57 19.26
C VAL A 100 3.49 -1.76 20.44
N PRO A 101 2.28 -2.04 20.94
CA PRO A 101 1.73 -1.31 22.08
C PRO A 101 2.66 -1.36 23.30
N ALA A 102 2.78 -0.24 24.01
CA ALA A 102 3.74 -0.07 25.10
C ALA A 102 3.54 -1.06 26.26
N GLU A 103 2.32 -1.55 26.47
CA GLU A 103 2.00 -2.58 27.45
C GLU A 103 2.70 -3.92 27.18
N TYR A 104 2.90 -4.30 25.91
CA TYR A 104 3.63 -5.52 25.55
C TYR A 104 5.15 -5.36 25.74
N LEU A 105 5.67 -4.14 25.56
CA LEU A 105 7.09 -3.84 25.77
C LEU A 105 7.52 -3.87 27.25
N GLN A 106 6.60 -4.08 28.18
CA GLN A 106 6.92 -4.36 29.58
C GLN A 106 7.56 -5.74 29.77
N ASP A 107 7.30 -6.67 28.84
CA ASP A 107 8.01 -7.95 28.80
C ASP A 107 9.45 -7.74 28.33
N GLU A 108 10.42 -8.08 29.18
CA GLU A 108 11.84 -7.87 28.91
C GLU A 108 12.31 -8.61 27.65
N THR A 109 11.81 -9.83 27.42
CA THR A 109 12.21 -10.64 26.25
C THR A 109 11.73 -10.00 24.96
N LEU A 110 10.47 -9.55 24.93
CA LEU A 110 9.92 -8.87 23.75
C LEU A 110 10.62 -7.53 23.50
N SER A 111 10.92 -6.78 24.55
CA SER A 111 11.64 -5.51 24.46
C SER A 111 13.03 -5.68 23.84
N GLU A 112 13.79 -6.68 24.27
CA GLU A 112 15.10 -7.03 23.70
C GLU A 112 15.00 -7.42 22.22
N ILE A 113 14.03 -8.28 21.86
CA ILE A 113 13.81 -8.69 20.47
C ILE A 113 13.45 -7.48 19.60
N TYR A 114 12.59 -6.60 20.10
CA TYR A 114 12.18 -5.40 19.38
C TYR A 114 13.36 -4.43 19.19
N SER A 115 14.23 -4.26 20.19
CA SER A 115 15.47 -3.48 20.04
C SER A 115 16.38 -4.04 18.96
N ARG A 116 16.65 -5.35 19.00
CA ARG A 116 17.47 -6.03 17.98
C ARG A 116 16.86 -5.91 16.58
N TYR A 117 15.54 -6.00 16.46
CA TYR A 117 14.84 -5.75 15.20
C TYR A 117 15.10 -4.34 14.67
N LYS A 118 15.03 -3.31 15.52
CA LYS A 118 15.34 -1.92 15.13
C LYS A 118 16.79 -1.73 14.72
N GLU A 119 17.74 -2.39 15.39
CA GLU A 119 19.15 -2.38 15.02
C GLU A 119 19.35 -2.94 13.62
N LEU A 120 18.79 -4.13 13.33
CA LEU A 120 18.85 -4.74 12.00
C LEU A 120 18.21 -3.84 10.91
N GLN A 121 17.11 -3.14 11.23
CA GLN A 121 16.55 -2.15 10.31
C GLN A 121 17.49 -0.98 10.03
N ASN A 122 18.28 -0.54 11.02
CA ASN A 122 19.22 0.56 10.86
C ASN A 122 20.46 0.12 10.06
N GLU A 123 20.96 -1.09 10.29
CA GLU A 123 22.01 -1.69 9.47
C GLU A 123 21.56 -1.83 8.01
N PHE A 124 20.32 -2.27 7.76
CA PHE A 124 19.79 -2.36 6.41
C PHE A 124 19.76 -1.01 5.67
N LYS A 125 19.60 0.12 6.37
CA LYS A 125 19.57 1.46 5.75
C LYS A 125 20.95 1.96 5.30
N THR A 126 22.04 1.38 5.81
CA THR A 126 23.42 1.82 5.51
C THR A 126 24.08 1.03 4.38
N VAL A 127 23.42 -0.04 3.90
CA VAL A 127 23.81 -0.83 2.72
C VAL A 127 23.24 -0.20 1.45
#